data_AF-A0A6J7XUS6-F1
#
_entry.id   AF-A0A6J7XUS6-F1
#
_cell.length_a   1.000
_cell.length_b   1.000
_cell.length_c   1.000
_cell.angle_alpha   90.00
_cell.angle_beta   90.00
_cell.angle_gamma   90.00
#
_symmetry.space_group_name_H-M   'P 1'
#
loop_
_entity.id
_entity.type
_entity.pdbx_description
1 polymer ?
#
loop_
_entity_poly.entity_id
_entity_poly.type
_entity_poly.pdbx_seq_one_letter_code
_entity_poly.pdbx_strand_id
1 'polypeptide(L)'
;MKPIARITAIAAVLALLLSPISADAMTTFNGGPLTNLDPTTATVHIALSNFSTKGGLYIQECVAGVDGARPSMCNKAAELWISNDSHASFAPTADIIFKPQAMFTSGTTAVDCRVSMCGAFLRFDHTVQGDTSEDQFIALTFKAGGVVVPTLPTDEITATLGGATLSTRTPVEFAYRSPALIIATSKAGAPLTYASLAPECALDGTRVTALKGSGYCDIALTSAGTSSAAGVTAHFPLKLIPGNQTIIAKAMPTTLKAKRSAVLSKKTTFGASIKYSASGACVVKGNTLRGVRVGTCTLKASAPAKAGMWNSIENTYRISIK
;
A
#
# COMPACT_ATOMS: atom_id res chain seq x y z
N MET A 1 -104.52 12.20 40.00
CA MET A 1 -103.38 11.50 39.36
C MET A 1 -102.33 12.55 39.03
N LYS A 2 -101.12 12.39 39.58
CA LYS A 2 -99.95 13.29 39.44
C LYS A 2 -99.09 12.77 38.25
N PRO A 3 -98.07 13.50 37.76
CA PRO A 3 -98.13 14.58 36.77
C PRO A 3 -97.26 14.26 35.52
N ILE A 4 -97.28 15.07 34.46
CA ILE A 4 -96.14 15.14 33.52
C ILE A 4 -95.76 16.61 33.34
N ALA A 5 -94.58 16.94 33.88
CA ALA A 5 -93.97 18.25 33.88
C ALA A 5 -93.37 18.58 32.51
N ARG A 6 -93.50 19.85 32.11
CA ARG A 6 -92.85 20.46 30.95
C ARG A 6 -91.33 20.50 31.19
N ILE A 7 -90.57 19.94 30.26
CA ILE A 7 -89.11 20.12 30.20
C ILE A 7 -88.81 20.91 28.92
N THR A 8 -88.56 22.20 29.08
CA THR A 8 -88.00 23.05 28.03
C THR A 8 -86.48 22.90 28.11
N ALA A 9 -85.88 22.23 27.13
CA ALA A 9 -84.43 22.10 27.05
C ALA A 9 -83.81 23.42 26.57
N ILE A 10 -83.10 24.12 27.47
CA ILE A 10 -82.23 25.25 27.11
C ILE A 10 -80.85 24.66 26.81
N ALA A 11 -80.45 24.65 25.55
CA ALA A 11 -79.09 24.31 25.14
C ALA A 11 -78.18 25.52 25.40
N ALA A 12 -77.37 25.47 26.45
CA ALA A 12 -76.29 26.41 26.67
C ALA A 12 -75.10 26.00 25.81
N VAL A 13 -74.85 26.75 24.72
CA VAL A 13 -73.62 26.62 23.93
C VAL A 13 -72.51 27.36 24.67
N LEU A 14 -71.68 26.61 25.40
CA LEU A 14 -70.46 27.11 25.99
C LEU A 14 -69.39 27.21 24.89
N ALA A 15 -69.24 28.40 24.30
CA ALA A 15 -68.14 28.69 23.38
C ALA A 15 -66.83 28.72 24.19
N LEU A 16 -66.09 27.61 24.20
CA LEU A 16 -64.67 27.63 24.60
C LEU A 16 -63.90 28.45 23.57
N LEU A 17 -63.58 29.69 23.92
CA LEU A 17 -62.52 30.46 23.29
C LEU A 17 -61.18 29.78 23.63
N LEU A 18 -60.82 28.76 22.87
CA LEU A 18 -59.43 28.32 22.77
C LEU A 18 -58.68 29.45 22.07
N SER A 19 -58.00 30.29 22.85
CA SER A 19 -56.95 31.15 22.32
C SER A 19 -55.96 30.25 21.57
N PRO A 20 -55.57 30.55 20.32
CA PRO A 20 -54.49 29.80 19.71
C PRO A 20 -53.27 29.98 20.61
N ILE A 21 -52.76 28.87 21.15
CA ILE A 21 -51.40 28.83 21.68
C ILE A 21 -50.55 29.08 20.44
N SER A 22 -50.08 30.32 20.27
CA SER A 22 -49.05 30.60 19.29
C SER A 22 -47.85 29.74 19.69
N ALA A 23 -47.65 28.63 18.98
CA ALA A 23 -46.38 27.94 19.05
C ALA A 23 -45.33 28.96 18.61
N ASP A 24 -44.42 29.34 19.50
CA ASP A 24 -43.26 30.14 19.09
C ASP A 24 -42.60 29.41 17.93
N ALA A 25 -42.42 30.12 16.81
CA ALA A 25 -41.70 29.57 15.68
C ALA A 25 -40.27 29.26 16.12
N MET A 26 -39.77 28.08 15.78
CA MET A 26 -38.40 27.68 16.06
C MET A 26 -37.43 28.69 15.45
N THR A 27 -36.36 29.02 16.18
CA THR A 27 -35.32 29.93 15.72
C THR A 27 -34.76 29.44 14.40
N THR A 28 -34.64 30.32 13.41
CA THR A 28 -34.15 29.95 12.07
C THR A 28 -32.68 30.29 11.95
N PHE A 29 -31.87 29.28 11.60
CA PHE A 29 -30.46 29.44 11.25
C PHE A 29 -30.33 29.89 9.79
N ASN A 30 -29.75 31.07 9.57
CA ASN A 30 -29.37 31.53 8.23
C ASN A 30 -27.86 31.81 8.23
N GLY A 31 -27.06 30.98 7.57
CA GLY A 31 -25.61 31.16 7.59
C GLY A 31 -24.85 30.36 6.56
N GLY A 32 -23.56 30.68 6.42
CA GLY A 32 -22.65 29.97 5.54
C GLY A 32 -21.24 30.56 5.50
N PRO A 33 -20.31 29.93 4.74
CA PRO A 33 -20.50 28.66 4.03
C PRO A 33 -20.70 27.49 5.01
N LEU A 34 -21.40 26.42 4.58
CA LEU A 34 -21.61 25.21 5.40
C LEU A 34 -20.91 23.99 4.83
N THR A 35 -20.41 24.09 3.60
CA THR A 35 -19.76 23.00 2.89
C THR A 35 -18.40 23.42 2.37
N ASN A 36 -17.53 22.44 2.14
CA ASN A 36 -16.15 22.66 1.69
C ASN A 36 -15.40 23.68 2.56
N LEU A 37 -15.59 23.59 3.87
CA LEU A 37 -14.93 24.44 4.85
C LEU A 37 -13.43 24.16 4.91
N ASP A 38 -12.63 25.21 5.12
CA ASP A 38 -11.20 25.04 5.35
C ASP A 38 -10.96 24.26 6.66
N PRO A 39 -10.14 23.20 6.68
CA PRO A 39 -9.97 22.36 7.87
C PRO A 39 -9.48 23.08 9.13
N THR A 40 -8.85 24.25 8.98
CA THR A 40 -8.15 24.96 10.07
C THR A 40 -8.60 26.41 10.26
N THR A 41 -9.12 27.03 9.21
CA THR A 41 -9.43 28.48 9.18
C THR A 41 -10.89 28.78 8.84
N ALA A 42 -11.76 27.76 8.83
CA ALA A 42 -13.18 27.93 8.54
C ALA A 42 -13.82 29.01 9.43
N THR A 43 -14.60 29.87 8.80
CA THR A 43 -15.42 30.86 9.45
C THR A 43 -16.80 30.82 8.80
N VAL A 44 -17.84 30.62 9.60
CA VAL A 44 -19.25 30.58 9.21
C VAL A 44 -19.91 31.79 9.84
N HIS A 45 -20.47 32.66 9.00
CA HIS A 45 -21.26 33.79 9.43
C HIS A 45 -22.72 33.35 9.57
N ILE A 46 -23.33 33.61 10.72
CA ILE A 46 -24.67 33.17 11.07
C ILE A 46 -25.50 34.40 11.45
N ALA A 47 -26.68 34.49 10.85
CA ALA A 47 -27.76 35.37 11.24
C ALA A 47 -28.95 34.53 11.73
N LEU A 48 -29.50 34.87 12.89
CA LEU A 48 -30.69 34.21 13.42
C LEU A 48 -31.93 35.05 13.14
N SER A 49 -33.02 34.39 12.79
CA SER A 49 -34.35 35.01 12.72
C SER A 49 -35.34 34.20 13.55
N ASN A 50 -36.47 34.81 13.94
CA ASN A 50 -37.44 34.18 14.85
C ASN A 50 -36.78 33.68 16.15
N PHE A 51 -35.80 34.43 16.67
CA PHE A 51 -35.09 34.04 17.88
C PHE A 51 -36.06 33.89 19.05
N SER A 52 -35.99 32.75 19.74
CA SER A 52 -36.91 32.41 20.81
C SER A 52 -36.94 33.47 21.91
N THR A 53 -38.15 33.79 22.39
CA THR A 53 -38.32 34.66 23.55
C THR A 53 -38.19 33.90 24.88
N LYS A 54 -38.15 32.56 24.84
CA LYS A 54 -38.06 31.70 26.03
C LYS A 54 -36.70 31.76 26.73
N GLY A 55 -35.62 32.00 25.99
CA GLY A 55 -34.26 32.07 26.53
C GLY A 55 -33.18 32.11 25.44
N GLY A 56 -31.92 32.11 25.85
CA GLY A 56 -30.78 32.11 24.93
C GLY A 56 -30.54 30.75 24.29
N LEU A 57 -29.61 30.70 23.33
CA LEU A 57 -29.22 29.48 22.61
C LEU A 57 -27.73 29.21 22.74
N TYR A 58 -27.34 27.93 22.80
CA TYR A 58 -25.97 27.51 22.50
C TYR A 58 -25.86 27.08 21.05
N ILE A 59 -24.77 27.48 20.38
CA ILE A 59 -24.33 26.92 19.09
C ILE A 59 -23.03 26.17 19.37
N GLN A 60 -23.00 24.87 19.07
CA GLN A 60 -21.84 24.00 19.32
C GLN A 60 -21.48 23.24 18.04
N GLU A 61 -20.19 23.05 17.77
CA GLU A 61 -19.79 22.06 16.76
C GLU A 61 -19.88 20.67 17.40
N CYS A 62 -20.69 19.78 16.83
CA CYS A 62 -20.86 18.43 17.37
C CYS A 62 -20.93 17.37 16.27
N VAL A 63 -20.63 16.12 16.64
CA VAL A 63 -20.96 14.94 15.83
C VAL A 63 -22.45 14.65 15.99
N ALA A 64 -23.15 14.41 14.87
CA ALA A 64 -24.57 14.06 14.87
C ALA A 64 -24.85 12.90 15.83
N GLY A 65 -25.93 13.02 16.60
CA GLY A 65 -26.42 11.92 17.41
C GLY A 65 -27.04 10.81 16.55
N VAL A 66 -27.00 9.59 17.06
CA VAL A 66 -27.68 8.44 16.43
C VAL A 66 -29.19 8.57 16.58
N ASP A 67 -29.95 8.22 15.54
CA ASP A 67 -31.42 8.18 15.56
C ASP A 67 -32.10 9.47 16.07
N GLY A 68 -31.50 10.64 15.77
CA GLY A 68 -32.05 11.94 16.16
C GLY A 68 -31.82 12.31 17.64
N ALA A 69 -31.05 11.52 18.39
CA ALA A 69 -30.65 11.88 19.74
C ALA A 69 -29.80 13.16 19.76
N ARG A 70 -29.81 13.88 20.89
CA ARG A 70 -28.91 15.02 21.10
C ARG A 70 -27.44 14.59 20.94
N PRO A 71 -26.61 15.35 20.22
CA PRO A 71 -25.18 15.13 20.18
C PRO A 71 -24.54 15.10 21.57
N SER A 72 -23.64 14.15 21.80
CA SER A 72 -22.85 14.03 23.04
C SER A 72 -21.37 14.38 22.84
N MET A 73 -20.86 14.30 21.61
CA MET A 73 -19.49 14.63 21.24
C MET A 73 -19.45 16.02 20.61
N CYS A 74 -19.18 17.03 21.42
CA CYS A 74 -19.12 18.42 20.99
C CYS A 74 -17.75 19.06 21.26
N ASN A 75 -17.39 20.00 20.41
CA ASN A 75 -16.20 20.83 20.52
C ASN A 75 -16.47 22.00 21.47
N LYS A 76 -16.05 21.85 22.73
CA LYS A 76 -16.26 22.90 23.74
C LYS A 76 -15.54 24.21 23.40
N ALA A 77 -14.45 24.15 22.63
CA ALA A 77 -13.67 25.34 22.25
C ALA A 77 -14.39 26.22 21.20
N ALA A 78 -15.33 25.65 20.44
CA ALA A 78 -16.11 26.36 19.43
C ALA A 78 -17.52 26.75 19.92
N GLU A 79 -17.85 26.48 21.19
CA GLU A 79 -19.18 26.79 21.74
C GLU A 79 -19.41 28.31 21.83
N LEU A 80 -20.56 28.74 21.31
CA LEU A 80 -21.03 30.11 21.41
C LEU A 80 -22.34 30.16 22.20
N TRP A 81 -22.48 31.17 23.06
CA TRP A 81 -23.73 31.49 23.73
C TRP A 81 -24.36 32.73 23.10
N ILE A 82 -25.58 32.59 22.59
CA ILE A 82 -26.34 33.65 21.94
C ILE A 82 -27.48 34.08 22.85
N SER A 83 -27.44 35.32 23.33
CA SER A 83 -28.43 35.85 24.28
C SER A 83 -28.37 37.38 24.31
N ASN A 84 -29.41 38.03 24.82
CA ASN A 84 -29.40 39.45 25.13
C ASN A 84 -28.63 39.79 26.42
N ASP A 85 -28.10 38.78 27.13
CA ASP A 85 -27.21 38.98 28.28
C ASP A 85 -25.89 39.63 27.85
N SER A 86 -25.36 40.53 28.66
CA SER A 86 -24.10 41.23 28.39
C SER A 86 -22.87 40.31 28.35
N HIS A 87 -22.95 39.11 28.91
CA HIS A 87 -21.88 38.11 28.92
C HIS A 87 -22.03 37.04 27.83
N ALA A 88 -23.06 37.14 26.99
CA ALA A 88 -23.22 36.29 25.83
C ALA A 88 -22.04 36.46 24.86
N SER A 89 -21.70 35.41 24.12
CA SER A 89 -20.72 35.50 23.04
C SER A 89 -21.17 36.48 21.97
N PHE A 90 -22.48 36.50 21.67
CA PHE A 90 -23.11 37.40 20.70
C PHE A 90 -24.54 37.73 21.11
N ALA A 91 -24.99 38.93 20.75
CA ALA A 91 -26.41 39.27 20.76
C ALA A 91 -27.14 38.53 19.62
N PRO A 92 -28.45 38.20 19.74
CA PRO A 92 -29.19 37.46 18.72
C PRO A 92 -29.27 38.13 17.36
N THR A 93 -29.12 39.47 17.31
CA THR A 93 -29.17 40.29 16.09
C THR A 93 -27.80 40.58 15.48
N ALA A 94 -26.71 40.09 16.08
CA ALA A 94 -25.36 40.31 15.59
C ALA A 94 -25.00 39.40 14.41
N ASP A 95 -23.92 39.72 13.71
CA ASP A 95 -23.21 38.77 12.85
C ASP A 95 -22.46 37.76 13.73
N ILE A 96 -23.02 36.56 13.86
CA ILE A 96 -22.48 35.51 14.73
C ILE A 96 -21.38 34.78 13.97
N ILE A 97 -20.15 34.88 14.47
CA ILE A 97 -18.97 34.29 13.84
C ILE A 97 -18.66 32.93 14.48
N PHE A 98 -19.04 31.86 13.80
CA PHE A 98 -18.77 30.48 14.23
C PHE A 98 -17.56 29.90 13.51
N LYS A 99 -16.62 29.31 14.27
CA LYS A 99 -15.33 28.82 13.75
C LYS A 99 -15.15 27.32 14.01
N PRO A 100 -15.80 26.47 13.19
CA PRO A 100 -15.69 25.02 13.34
C PRO A 100 -14.31 24.51 12.87
N GLN A 101 -13.88 23.35 13.35
CA GLN A 101 -12.59 22.75 13.02
C GLN A 101 -12.77 21.32 12.50
N ALA A 102 -12.04 20.95 11.46
CA ALA A 102 -12.14 19.59 10.92
C ALA A 102 -11.72 18.51 11.92
N MET A 103 -10.92 18.88 12.92
CA MET A 103 -10.44 18.01 13.98
C MET A 103 -10.61 18.71 15.32
N PHE A 104 -11.16 18.01 16.32
CA PHE A 104 -11.20 18.48 17.69
C PHE A 104 -11.14 17.31 18.68
N THR A 105 -10.99 17.60 19.97
CA THR A 105 -11.06 16.60 21.04
C THR A 105 -12.28 16.85 21.90
N SER A 106 -13.14 15.84 22.04
CA SER A 106 -14.29 15.86 22.96
C SER A 106 -14.01 14.95 24.14
N GLY A 107 -13.76 15.53 25.32
CA GLY A 107 -13.24 14.77 26.46
C GLY A 107 -11.88 14.16 26.14
N THR A 108 -11.82 12.83 26.00
CA THR A 108 -10.61 12.09 25.58
C THR A 108 -10.70 11.58 24.13
N THR A 109 -11.81 11.81 23.45
CA THR A 109 -12.08 11.26 22.12
C THR A 109 -11.65 12.25 21.05
N ALA A 110 -10.73 11.84 20.18
CA ALA A 110 -10.40 12.60 18.97
C ALA A 110 -11.53 12.45 17.94
N VAL A 111 -12.02 13.56 17.43
CA VAL A 111 -13.07 13.63 16.39
C VAL A 111 -12.46 14.14 15.09
N ASP A 112 -12.80 13.48 13.99
CA ASP A 112 -12.48 13.92 12.63
C ASP A 112 -13.78 14.13 11.83
N CYS A 113 -14.11 15.39 11.57
CA CYS A 113 -15.30 15.84 10.87
C CYS A 113 -15.23 15.68 9.34
N ARG A 114 -14.12 15.13 8.81
CA ARG A 114 -14.02 14.73 7.40
C ARG A 114 -14.56 13.32 7.17
N VAL A 115 -14.69 12.53 8.23
CA VAL A 115 -15.23 11.15 8.19
C VAL A 115 -16.44 10.95 9.10
N SER A 116 -16.60 11.80 10.12
CA SER A 116 -17.79 11.84 10.98
C SER A 116 -18.75 12.92 10.50
N MET A 117 -20.05 12.71 10.67
CA MET A 117 -21.06 13.73 10.35
C MET A 117 -21.08 14.81 11.43
N CYS A 118 -20.27 15.86 11.24
CA CYS A 118 -20.27 17.03 12.13
C CYS A 118 -21.25 18.12 11.67
N GLY A 119 -21.65 18.98 12.59
CA GLY A 119 -22.59 20.06 12.34
C GLY A 119 -22.59 21.12 13.43
N ALA A 120 -23.15 22.28 13.13
CA ALA A 120 -23.55 23.26 14.15
C ALA A 120 -24.85 22.78 14.80
N PHE A 121 -24.78 22.41 16.07
CA PHE A 121 -25.92 22.02 16.88
C PHE A 121 -26.41 23.21 17.70
N LEU A 122 -27.67 23.59 17.47
CA LEU A 122 -28.37 24.63 18.23
C LEU A 122 -29.23 23.95 19.29
N ARG A 123 -29.25 24.53 20.49
CA ARG A 123 -30.13 24.13 21.58
C ARG A 123 -30.40 25.30 22.50
N PHE A 124 -31.43 25.21 23.32
CA PHE A 124 -31.61 26.15 24.42
C PHE A 124 -30.39 26.20 25.35
N ASP A 125 -30.13 27.38 25.88
CA ASP A 125 -29.08 27.60 26.85
C ASP A 125 -29.44 27.04 28.23
N HIS A 126 -28.55 27.29 29.19
CA HIS A 126 -28.67 26.80 30.55
C HIS A 126 -29.85 27.41 31.34
N THR A 127 -30.56 28.40 30.79
CA THR A 127 -31.73 29.05 31.42
C THR A 127 -33.04 28.33 31.12
N VAL A 128 -33.11 27.58 30.01
CA VAL A 128 -34.30 26.82 29.58
C VAL A 128 -33.96 25.32 29.53
N GLN A 129 -33.50 24.79 30.66
CA GLN A 129 -33.05 23.40 30.76
C GLN A 129 -34.19 22.42 30.48
N GLY A 130 -33.90 21.40 29.67
CA GLY A 130 -34.83 20.31 29.37
C GLY A 130 -35.81 20.57 28.23
N ASP A 131 -35.96 21.81 27.76
CA ASP A 131 -36.70 22.09 26.52
C ASP A 131 -35.81 21.72 25.31
N THR A 132 -36.36 20.94 24.38
CA THR A 132 -35.70 20.47 23.16
C THR A 132 -36.33 21.08 21.91
N SER A 133 -37.26 22.04 22.04
CA SER A 133 -37.99 22.59 20.89
C SER A 133 -37.11 23.44 19.95
N GLU A 134 -35.90 23.78 20.37
CA GLU A 134 -34.90 24.50 19.56
C GLU A 134 -33.75 23.62 19.09
N ASP A 135 -33.82 22.31 19.33
CA ASP A 135 -32.76 21.38 18.90
C ASP A 135 -32.71 21.32 17.38
N GLN A 136 -31.61 21.81 16.80
CA GLN A 136 -31.39 21.81 15.37
C GLN A 136 -29.96 21.40 15.06
N PHE A 137 -29.79 20.56 14.04
CA PHE A 137 -28.47 20.14 13.60
C PHE A 137 -28.23 20.58 12.16
N ILE A 138 -27.29 21.51 11.97
CA ILE A 138 -26.93 22.05 10.67
C ILE A 138 -25.63 21.39 10.22
N ALA A 139 -25.74 20.46 9.27
CA ALA A 139 -24.60 19.67 8.80
C ALA A 139 -23.50 20.55 8.19
N LEU A 140 -22.26 20.21 8.51
CA LEU A 140 -21.07 20.86 7.97
C LEU A 140 -20.25 19.86 7.17
N THR A 141 -19.65 20.32 6.07
CA THR A 141 -18.62 19.53 5.37
C THR A 141 -17.32 20.33 5.26
N PHE A 142 -16.22 19.65 5.53
CA PHE A 142 -14.88 20.20 5.37
C PHE A 142 -14.28 19.74 4.04
N LYS A 143 -13.41 20.56 3.47
CA LYS A 143 -12.52 20.11 2.38
C LYS A 143 -11.79 18.86 2.87
N ALA A 144 -11.57 17.91 1.97
CA ALA A 144 -10.64 16.82 2.20
C ALA A 144 -9.26 17.45 2.48
N GLY A 145 -8.95 17.67 3.76
CA GLY A 145 -7.62 18.09 4.17
C GLY A 145 -6.70 16.94 3.82
N GLY A 146 -5.68 17.21 2.98
CA GLY A 146 -4.62 16.27 2.72
C GLY A 146 -4.19 15.67 4.05
N VAL A 147 -4.39 14.37 4.22
CA VAL A 147 -3.97 13.68 5.41
C VAL A 147 -2.47 13.94 5.49
N VAL A 148 -2.00 14.68 6.50
CA VAL A 148 -0.60 14.58 6.89
C VAL A 148 -0.48 13.24 7.58
N VAL A 149 -0.51 12.17 6.78
CA VAL A 149 0.12 10.91 7.16
C VAL A 149 1.57 11.32 7.37
N PRO A 150 2.21 11.00 8.51
CA PRO A 150 3.66 11.08 8.57
C PRO A 150 4.17 10.37 7.33
N THR A 151 4.84 11.08 6.42
CA THR A 151 5.44 10.45 5.25
C THR A 151 6.41 9.42 5.80
N LEU A 152 6.01 8.16 5.78
CA LEU A 152 6.83 7.08 6.31
C LEU A 152 8.12 7.06 5.49
N PRO A 153 9.28 6.88 6.14
CA PRO A 153 10.50 6.67 5.37
C PRO A 153 10.28 5.47 4.44
N THR A 154 10.74 5.59 3.20
CA THR A 154 10.75 4.47 2.26
C THR A 154 11.54 3.32 2.88
N ASP A 155 11.00 2.11 2.83
CA ASP A 155 11.71 0.92 3.27
C ASP A 155 12.99 0.70 2.41
N GLU A 156 13.91 -0.09 2.93
CA GLU A 156 15.19 -0.37 2.29
C GLU A 156 15.34 -1.88 2.09
N ILE A 157 15.64 -2.29 0.86
CA ILE A 157 15.83 -3.70 0.50
C ILE A 157 17.31 -3.94 0.23
N THR A 158 17.91 -4.85 0.98
CA THR A 158 19.25 -5.40 0.70
C THR A 158 19.10 -6.80 0.12
N ALA A 159 19.84 -7.10 -0.94
CA ALA A 159 19.76 -8.41 -1.61
C ALA A 159 21.13 -8.90 -2.10
N THR A 160 21.27 -10.23 -2.18
CA THR A 160 22.43 -10.91 -2.76
C THR A 160 21.98 -11.99 -3.74
N LEU A 161 22.80 -12.29 -4.76
CA LEU A 161 22.60 -13.37 -5.72
C LEU A 161 23.83 -14.28 -5.70
N GLY A 162 23.66 -15.52 -5.23
CA GLY A 162 24.77 -16.47 -5.11
C GLY A 162 25.93 -15.95 -4.23
N GLY A 163 25.61 -15.10 -3.24
CA GLY A 163 26.57 -14.47 -2.34
C GLY A 163 27.13 -13.11 -2.81
N ALA A 164 26.89 -12.70 -4.06
CA ALA A 164 27.28 -11.37 -4.54
C ALA A 164 26.19 -10.33 -4.21
N THR A 165 26.57 -9.20 -3.62
CA THR A 165 25.63 -8.11 -3.31
C THR A 165 25.04 -7.52 -4.58
N LEU A 166 23.70 -7.41 -4.63
CA LEU A 166 22.98 -6.77 -5.72
C LEU A 166 22.97 -5.25 -5.54
N SER A 167 23.03 -4.54 -6.67
CA SER A 167 23.00 -3.08 -6.72
C SER A 167 22.03 -2.61 -7.80
N THR A 168 21.31 -1.52 -7.53
CA THR A 168 20.41 -0.88 -8.49
C THR A 168 21.16 -0.06 -9.55
N ARG A 169 22.46 0.20 -9.34
CA ARG A 169 23.29 1.04 -10.21
C ARG A 169 24.38 0.26 -10.94
N THR A 170 24.85 -0.83 -10.33
CA THR A 170 25.97 -1.62 -10.84
C THR A 170 25.53 -3.07 -10.95
N PRO A 171 25.11 -3.51 -12.15
CA PRO A 171 24.65 -4.88 -12.37
C PRO A 171 25.74 -5.89 -12.03
N VAL A 172 25.35 -6.98 -11.36
CA VAL A 172 26.23 -8.16 -11.23
C VAL A 172 26.20 -8.97 -12.52
N GLU A 173 27.33 -9.59 -12.86
CA GLU A 173 27.38 -10.50 -14.01
C GLU A 173 26.75 -11.84 -13.66
N PHE A 174 25.88 -12.33 -14.55
CA PHE A 174 25.14 -13.55 -14.34
C PHE A 174 25.18 -14.46 -15.56
N ALA A 175 25.81 -15.62 -15.40
CA ALA A 175 26.13 -16.51 -16.52
C ALA A 175 24.94 -17.37 -16.94
N TYR A 176 24.81 -17.58 -18.26
CA TYR A 176 23.82 -18.48 -18.85
C TYR A 176 23.79 -19.86 -18.16
N ARG A 177 22.58 -20.33 -17.79
CA ARG A 177 22.33 -21.59 -17.07
C ARG A 177 23.10 -21.74 -15.75
N SER A 178 23.50 -20.63 -15.11
CA SER A 178 24.02 -20.64 -13.75
C SER A 178 22.88 -20.35 -12.76
N PRO A 179 22.17 -21.35 -12.22
CA PRO A 179 21.13 -21.09 -11.25
C PRO A 179 21.73 -20.48 -9.97
N ALA A 180 21.12 -19.43 -9.44
CA ALA A 180 21.51 -18.81 -8.18
C ALA A 180 20.28 -18.43 -7.36
N LEU A 181 20.43 -18.43 -6.04
CA LEU A 181 19.39 -17.99 -5.12
C LEU A 181 19.54 -16.50 -4.84
N ILE A 182 18.41 -15.80 -4.83
CA ILE A 182 18.31 -14.48 -4.23
C ILE A 182 18.07 -14.64 -2.73
N ILE A 183 18.89 -13.96 -1.94
CA ILE A 183 18.67 -13.80 -0.50
C ILE A 183 18.49 -12.31 -0.26
N ALA A 184 17.33 -11.91 0.23
CA ALA A 184 17.00 -10.50 0.44
C ALA A 184 16.32 -10.27 1.79
N THR A 185 16.41 -9.03 2.27
CA THR A 185 15.87 -8.60 3.55
C THR A 185 15.32 -7.18 3.42
N SER A 186 14.12 -6.97 3.96
CA SER A 186 13.55 -5.63 4.21
C SER A 186 14.07 -5.13 5.55
N LYS A 187 14.56 -3.89 5.58
CA LYS A 187 14.99 -3.23 6.83
C LYS A 187 13.84 -3.04 7.80
N ALA A 188 12.63 -2.78 7.30
CA ALA A 188 11.41 -2.68 8.09
C ALA A 188 10.83 -4.04 8.52
N GLY A 189 11.41 -5.17 8.08
CA GLY A 189 10.92 -6.52 8.39
C GLY A 189 9.68 -6.93 7.60
N ALA A 190 9.34 -6.20 6.53
CA ALA A 190 8.20 -6.54 5.68
C ALA A 190 8.48 -7.81 4.85
N PRO A 191 7.46 -8.65 4.60
CA PRO A 191 7.55 -9.72 3.62
C PRO A 191 7.90 -9.17 2.23
N LEU A 192 8.78 -9.88 1.51
CA LEU A 192 9.21 -9.51 0.17
C LEU A 192 8.52 -10.38 -0.88
N THR A 193 8.11 -9.76 -1.99
CA THR A 193 7.71 -10.44 -3.21
C THR A 193 8.76 -10.24 -4.30
N TYR A 194 8.85 -11.21 -5.22
CA TYR A 194 9.89 -11.27 -6.24
C TYR A 194 9.25 -11.41 -7.61
N ALA A 195 9.74 -10.65 -8.60
CA ALA A 195 9.30 -10.75 -9.98
C ALA A 195 10.50 -10.64 -10.94
N SER A 196 10.47 -11.43 -12.01
CA SER A 196 11.34 -11.20 -13.17
C SER A 196 10.59 -10.36 -14.18
N LEU A 197 11.11 -9.18 -14.51
CA LEU A 197 10.49 -8.26 -15.48
C LEU A 197 11.04 -8.45 -16.90
N ALA A 198 11.93 -9.43 -17.09
CA ALA A 198 12.56 -9.74 -18.36
C ALA A 198 12.44 -11.25 -18.66
N PRO A 199 11.99 -11.66 -19.86
CA PRO A 199 11.91 -13.07 -20.24
C PRO A 199 13.28 -13.77 -20.35
N GLU A 200 14.38 -13.00 -20.31
CA GLU A 200 15.75 -13.50 -20.33
C GLU A 200 16.16 -14.25 -19.05
N CYS A 201 15.41 -14.08 -17.96
CA CYS A 201 15.56 -14.86 -16.73
C CYS A 201 14.27 -15.58 -16.39
N ALA A 202 14.41 -16.85 -16.00
CA ALA A 202 13.39 -17.54 -15.25
C ALA A 202 13.58 -17.27 -13.75
N LEU A 203 12.47 -17.03 -13.05
CA LEU A 203 12.41 -16.93 -11.59
C LEU A 203 11.44 -17.99 -11.06
N ASP A 204 11.93 -18.84 -10.17
CA ASP A 204 11.19 -19.92 -9.53
C ASP A 204 11.35 -19.77 -8.01
N GLY A 205 10.36 -19.14 -7.37
CA GLY A 205 10.47 -18.63 -6.00
C GLY A 205 11.58 -17.57 -5.92
N THR A 206 12.69 -17.90 -5.25
CA THR A 206 13.89 -17.05 -5.15
C THR A 206 15.04 -17.52 -6.06
N ARG A 207 14.85 -18.62 -6.81
CA ARG A 207 15.89 -19.16 -7.70
C ARG A 207 15.80 -18.51 -9.07
N VAL A 208 16.86 -17.79 -9.45
CA VAL A 208 17.00 -17.16 -10.77
C VAL A 208 17.83 -18.05 -11.67
N THR A 209 17.43 -18.17 -12.95
CA THR A 209 18.21 -18.85 -13.98
C THR A 209 18.26 -18.00 -15.25
N ALA A 210 19.47 -17.68 -15.71
CA ALA A 210 19.67 -16.98 -16.98
C ALA A 210 19.36 -17.89 -18.18
N LEU A 211 18.44 -17.45 -19.04
CA LEU A 211 18.02 -18.13 -20.27
C LEU A 211 18.71 -17.57 -21.52
N LYS A 212 19.44 -16.45 -21.39
CA LYS A 212 20.37 -15.92 -22.39
C LYS A 212 21.71 -15.59 -21.74
N GLY A 213 22.76 -15.52 -22.55
CA GLY A 213 24.13 -15.17 -22.14
C GLY A 213 24.55 -13.78 -22.60
N SER A 214 23.60 -12.89 -22.88
CA SER A 214 23.84 -11.51 -23.29
C SER A 214 22.62 -10.65 -23.01
N GLY A 215 22.83 -9.35 -22.77
CA GLY A 215 21.77 -8.40 -22.44
C GLY A 215 21.61 -8.24 -20.93
N TYR A 216 20.40 -7.88 -20.50
CA TYR A 216 20.09 -7.64 -19.11
C TYR A 216 18.81 -8.37 -18.71
N CYS A 217 18.71 -8.60 -17.41
CA CYS A 217 17.54 -9.17 -16.77
C CYS A 217 17.26 -8.33 -15.53
N ASP A 218 16.03 -7.85 -15.38
CA ASP A 218 15.64 -7.04 -14.22
C ASP A 218 14.84 -7.90 -13.25
N ILE A 219 15.35 -8.01 -12.03
CA ILE A 219 14.66 -8.67 -10.93
C ILE A 219 14.14 -7.62 -9.96
N ALA A 220 12.81 -7.53 -9.89
CA ALA A 220 12.12 -6.62 -8.98
C ALA A 220 11.82 -7.32 -7.66
N LEU A 221 12.19 -6.65 -6.56
CA LEU A 221 11.84 -7.05 -5.20
C LEU A 221 10.94 -5.97 -4.62
N THR A 222 9.75 -6.37 -4.16
CA THR A 222 8.79 -5.43 -3.58
C THR A 222 8.59 -5.73 -2.10
N SER A 223 8.78 -4.69 -1.28
CA SER A 223 8.31 -4.61 0.09
C SER A 223 6.97 -3.89 0.10
N ALA A 224 5.94 -4.52 0.67
CA ALA A 224 4.63 -3.87 0.83
C ALA A 224 4.63 -2.72 1.85
N GLY A 225 5.73 -2.54 2.59
CA GLY A 225 5.83 -1.60 3.70
C GLY A 225 5.25 -2.17 4.99
N THR A 226 5.32 -1.37 6.05
CA THR A 226 4.80 -1.67 7.40
C THR A 226 4.08 -0.44 7.95
N SER A 227 3.57 -0.51 9.19
CA SER A 227 3.04 0.67 9.88
C SER A 227 4.08 1.76 10.13
N SER A 228 5.39 1.46 9.99
CA SER A 228 6.49 2.39 10.24
C SER A 228 7.35 2.71 9.01
N ALA A 229 7.11 2.07 7.86
CA ALA A 229 7.86 2.30 6.63
C ALA A 229 6.95 2.19 5.39
N ALA A 230 7.13 3.11 4.42
CA ALA A 230 6.40 3.04 3.16
C ALA A 230 6.93 1.89 2.30
N GLY A 231 6.03 1.25 1.53
CA GLY A 231 6.41 0.21 0.58
C GLY A 231 7.38 0.71 -0.49
N VAL A 232 8.20 -0.20 -1.01
CA VAL A 232 9.20 0.09 -2.03
C VAL A 232 9.35 -1.08 -2.99
N THR A 233 9.63 -0.78 -4.26
CA THR A 233 10.10 -1.78 -5.23
C THR A 233 11.52 -1.44 -5.64
N ALA A 234 12.45 -2.35 -5.36
CA ALA A 234 13.84 -2.25 -5.79
C ALA A 234 14.06 -3.08 -7.06
N HIS A 235 14.67 -2.47 -8.07
CA HIS A 235 14.99 -3.09 -9.36
C HIS A 235 16.48 -3.41 -9.42
N PHE A 236 16.81 -4.69 -9.54
CA PHE A 236 18.19 -5.17 -9.58
C PHE A 236 18.51 -5.70 -10.99
N PRO A 237 19.14 -4.87 -11.85
CA PRO A 237 19.59 -5.33 -13.15
C PRO A 237 20.73 -6.35 -12.99
N LEU A 238 20.63 -7.46 -13.71
CA LEU A 238 21.66 -8.47 -13.87
C LEU A 238 22.21 -8.38 -15.29
N LYS A 239 23.52 -8.26 -15.44
CA LYS A 239 24.19 -8.27 -16.74
C LYS A 239 24.44 -9.71 -17.17
N LEU A 240 23.80 -10.13 -18.24
CA LEU A 240 23.91 -11.51 -18.71
C LEU A 240 25.21 -11.71 -19.48
N ILE A 241 25.92 -12.78 -19.14
CA ILE A 241 27.17 -13.17 -19.80
C ILE A 241 27.10 -14.63 -20.29
N PRO A 242 27.90 -15.00 -21.33
CA PRO A 242 27.90 -16.36 -21.83
C PRO A 242 28.34 -17.35 -20.74
N GLY A 243 27.66 -18.49 -20.68
CA GLY A 243 28.03 -19.58 -19.77
C GLY A 243 29.31 -20.28 -20.23
N ASN A 244 29.98 -20.94 -19.29
CA ASN A 244 31.15 -21.76 -19.58
C ASN A 244 30.76 -23.25 -19.55
N GLN A 245 30.68 -23.85 -20.73
CA GLN A 245 30.52 -25.30 -20.85
C GLN A 245 31.79 -26.05 -20.45
N THR A 246 31.63 -27.27 -19.96
CA THR A 246 32.74 -28.15 -19.57
C THR A 246 32.59 -29.54 -20.18
N ILE A 247 33.69 -30.31 -20.17
CA ILE A 247 33.66 -31.74 -20.45
C ILE A 247 33.67 -32.45 -19.11
N ILE A 248 32.75 -33.40 -18.92
CA ILE A 248 32.65 -34.18 -17.68
C ILE A 248 33.96 -34.96 -17.46
N ALA A 249 34.67 -34.66 -16.37
CA ALA A 249 36.03 -35.16 -16.11
C ALA A 249 36.11 -36.70 -16.08
N LYS A 250 35.07 -37.38 -15.57
CA LYS A 250 34.99 -38.85 -15.52
C LYS A 250 35.08 -39.52 -16.90
N ALA A 251 34.81 -38.78 -17.98
CA ALA A 251 34.90 -39.28 -19.35
C ALA A 251 36.29 -39.10 -20.00
N MET A 252 37.27 -38.56 -19.26
CA MET A 252 38.64 -38.34 -19.75
C MET A 252 39.63 -39.21 -18.95
N PRO A 253 40.20 -40.27 -19.55
CA PRO A 253 41.18 -41.10 -18.86
C PRO A 253 42.51 -40.36 -18.72
N THR A 254 43.12 -40.42 -17.53
CA THR A 254 44.50 -39.95 -17.30
C THR A 254 45.54 -40.99 -17.72
N THR A 255 45.16 -42.26 -17.76
CA THR A 255 45.98 -43.38 -18.24
C THR A 255 45.17 -44.36 -19.10
N LEU A 256 45.80 -44.99 -20.08
CA LEU A 256 45.18 -46.02 -20.92
C LEU A 256 46.20 -47.12 -21.24
N LYS A 257 45.79 -48.38 -21.26
CA LYS A 257 46.71 -49.46 -21.66
C LYS A 257 47.00 -49.44 -23.16
N ALA A 258 48.22 -49.77 -23.57
CA ALA A 258 48.56 -49.93 -24.98
C ALA A 258 47.64 -50.98 -25.65
N LYS A 259 47.28 -50.73 -26.92
CA LYS A 259 46.32 -51.53 -27.72
C LYS A 259 44.89 -51.59 -27.16
N ARG A 260 44.57 -50.87 -26.07
CA ARG A 260 43.21 -50.73 -25.54
C ARG A 260 42.57 -49.42 -25.96
N SER A 261 41.25 -49.38 -25.84
CA SER A 261 40.44 -48.22 -26.21
C SER A 261 39.63 -47.70 -25.02
N ALA A 262 39.34 -46.41 -25.05
CA ALA A 262 38.43 -45.73 -24.14
C ALA A 262 37.39 -44.94 -24.93
N VAL A 263 36.17 -44.90 -24.42
CA VAL A 263 35.08 -44.11 -25.00
C VAL A 263 35.02 -42.77 -24.28
N LEU A 264 35.19 -41.69 -25.03
CA LEU A 264 35.14 -40.31 -24.54
C LEU A 264 33.72 -39.75 -24.62
N SER A 265 33.44 -38.68 -23.87
CA SER A 265 32.18 -37.94 -23.98
C SER A 265 31.95 -37.40 -25.39
N LYS A 266 30.74 -37.56 -25.92
CA LYS A 266 30.37 -36.95 -27.21
C LYS A 266 29.91 -35.50 -27.08
N LYS A 267 29.49 -35.11 -25.87
CA LYS A 267 28.77 -33.86 -25.58
C LYS A 267 29.35 -33.14 -24.36
N THR A 268 29.34 -31.81 -24.40
CA THR A 268 29.65 -30.96 -23.24
C THR A 268 28.48 -30.91 -22.26
N THR A 269 28.68 -30.29 -21.09
CA THR A 269 27.59 -30.02 -20.11
C THR A 269 26.44 -29.20 -20.68
N PHE A 270 26.67 -28.45 -21.77
CA PHE A 270 25.63 -27.71 -22.49
C PHE A 270 25.19 -28.38 -23.81
N GLY A 271 25.60 -29.63 -24.06
CA GLY A 271 25.13 -30.42 -25.20
C GLY A 271 25.79 -30.08 -26.55
N ALA A 272 26.86 -29.29 -26.56
CA ALA A 272 27.65 -29.07 -27.77
C ALA A 272 28.43 -30.35 -28.13
N SER A 273 28.54 -30.66 -29.42
CA SER A 273 29.33 -31.81 -29.89
C SER A 273 30.83 -31.55 -29.72
N ILE A 274 31.53 -32.51 -29.13
CA ILE A 274 32.98 -32.43 -28.92
C ILE A 274 33.72 -33.03 -30.12
N LYS A 275 34.70 -32.30 -30.65
CA LYS A 275 35.66 -32.77 -31.65
C LYS A 275 36.96 -33.14 -30.95
N TYR A 276 37.52 -34.29 -31.31
CA TYR A 276 38.78 -34.78 -30.76
C TYR A 276 39.85 -34.86 -31.83
N SER A 277 41.07 -34.49 -31.45
CA SER A 277 42.28 -34.82 -32.19
C SER A 277 43.34 -35.34 -31.23
N ALA A 278 44.13 -36.31 -31.68
CA ALA A 278 45.11 -36.99 -30.84
C ALA A 278 46.44 -37.06 -31.56
N SER A 279 47.53 -36.93 -30.80
CA SER A 279 48.90 -37.11 -31.29
C SER A 279 49.77 -37.85 -30.29
N GLY A 280 50.88 -38.42 -30.76
CA GLY A 280 51.83 -39.18 -29.94
C GLY A 280 51.47 -40.67 -29.87
N ALA A 281 51.33 -41.20 -28.65
CA ALA A 281 51.19 -42.64 -28.39
C ALA A 281 49.77 -43.23 -28.62
N CYS A 282 48.86 -42.44 -29.22
CA CYS A 282 47.44 -42.79 -29.35
C CYS A 282 46.84 -42.25 -30.67
N VAL A 283 45.67 -42.79 -31.04
CA VAL A 283 44.84 -42.28 -32.14
C VAL A 283 43.40 -42.14 -31.67
N VAL A 284 42.63 -41.23 -32.28
CA VAL A 284 41.21 -41.04 -31.98
C VAL A 284 40.38 -41.14 -33.26
N LYS A 285 39.28 -41.90 -33.21
CA LYS A 285 38.28 -41.99 -34.29
C LYS A 285 36.90 -41.71 -33.70
N GLY A 286 36.29 -40.61 -34.12
CA GLY A 286 35.07 -40.10 -33.47
C GLY A 286 35.35 -39.76 -32.00
N ASN A 287 34.69 -40.46 -31.07
CA ASN A 287 34.92 -40.35 -29.63
C ASN A 287 35.63 -41.56 -29.03
N THR A 288 36.21 -42.44 -29.85
CA THR A 288 36.95 -43.60 -29.36
C THR A 288 38.44 -43.32 -29.43
N LEU A 289 39.08 -43.24 -28.27
CA LEU A 289 40.52 -43.10 -28.12
C LEU A 289 41.14 -44.50 -28.06
N ARG A 290 42.22 -44.75 -28.81
CA ARG A 290 42.97 -46.00 -28.78
C ARG A 290 44.44 -45.75 -28.49
N GLY A 291 44.98 -46.42 -27.47
CA GLY A 291 46.42 -46.46 -27.21
C GLY A 291 47.11 -47.32 -28.28
N VAL A 292 48.16 -46.80 -28.92
CA VAL A 292 48.88 -47.51 -29.98
C VAL A 292 50.14 -48.19 -29.42
N ARG A 293 50.92 -47.47 -28.63
CA ARG A 293 52.17 -47.93 -27.99
C ARG A 293 52.35 -47.24 -26.64
N VAL A 294 53.25 -47.73 -25.79
CA VAL A 294 53.60 -47.08 -24.53
C VAL A 294 54.17 -45.68 -24.79
N GLY A 295 53.80 -44.70 -23.97
CA GLY A 295 54.28 -43.31 -24.08
C GLY A 295 53.19 -42.28 -23.80
N THR A 296 53.47 -41.01 -24.13
CA THR A 296 52.53 -39.91 -23.88
C THR A 296 51.60 -39.69 -25.08
N CYS A 297 50.30 -39.60 -24.79
CA CYS A 297 49.24 -39.24 -25.72
C CYS A 297 48.79 -37.81 -25.41
N THR A 298 48.81 -36.93 -26.41
CA THR A 298 48.23 -35.58 -26.29
C THR A 298 46.86 -35.61 -26.98
N LEU A 299 45.80 -35.40 -26.20
CA LEU A 299 44.43 -35.36 -26.68
C LEU A 299 43.92 -33.91 -26.61
N LYS A 300 43.57 -33.33 -27.75
CA LYS A 300 42.87 -32.05 -27.82
C LYS A 300 41.38 -32.30 -27.97
N ALA A 301 40.58 -31.55 -27.22
CA ALA A 301 39.13 -31.58 -27.29
C ALA A 301 38.60 -30.15 -27.50
N SER A 302 37.79 -29.96 -28.52
CA SER A 302 37.15 -28.66 -28.79
C SER A 302 35.64 -28.79 -28.98
N ALA A 303 34.90 -27.78 -28.55
CA ALA A 303 33.47 -27.67 -28.82
C ALA A 303 33.12 -26.21 -29.13
N PRO A 304 32.21 -25.95 -30.08
CA PRO A 304 31.90 -24.60 -30.52
C PRO A 304 31.15 -23.80 -29.45
N ALA A 305 31.29 -22.48 -29.53
CA ALA A 305 30.44 -21.53 -28.83
C ALA A 305 29.03 -21.55 -29.44
N LYS A 306 28.05 -21.06 -28.68
CA LYS A 306 26.74 -20.67 -29.23
C LYS A 306 26.49 -19.22 -28.87
N ALA A 307 26.36 -18.37 -29.90
CA ALA A 307 26.16 -16.94 -29.74
C ALA A 307 24.99 -16.65 -28.80
N GLY A 308 25.20 -15.73 -27.86
CA GLY A 308 24.21 -15.37 -26.84
C GLY A 308 23.87 -16.48 -25.84
N MET A 309 24.65 -17.55 -25.75
CA MET A 309 24.42 -18.63 -24.77
C MET A 309 25.70 -19.07 -24.05
N TRP A 310 26.72 -19.57 -24.73
CA TRP A 310 27.93 -20.08 -24.07
C TRP A 310 29.19 -19.99 -24.93
N ASN A 311 30.34 -19.94 -24.25
CA ASN A 311 31.66 -19.86 -24.86
C ASN A 311 32.13 -21.21 -25.44
N SER A 312 33.02 -21.18 -26.41
CA SER A 312 33.70 -22.38 -26.93
C SER A 312 34.61 -22.98 -25.85
N ILE A 313 35.01 -24.24 -26.06
CA ILE A 313 36.05 -24.86 -25.24
C ILE A 313 37.19 -25.32 -26.14
N GLU A 314 38.40 -25.22 -25.62
CA GLU A 314 39.61 -25.81 -26.19
C GLU A 314 40.49 -26.32 -25.05
N ASN A 315 40.44 -27.63 -24.82
CA ASN A 315 41.21 -28.27 -23.74
C ASN A 315 42.24 -29.22 -24.34
N THR A 316 43.42 -29.27 -23.71
CA THR A 316 44.46 -30.25 -24.04
C THR A 316 44.72 -31.14 -22.82
N TYR A 317 44.61 -32.45 -23.01
CA TYR A 317 44.85 -33.47 -22.00
C TYR A 317 46.10 -34.26 -22.34
N ARG A 318 46.86 -34.63 -21.31
CA ARG A 318 47.98 -35.57 -21.42
C ARG A 318 47.59 -36.89 -20.79
N ILE A 319 47.65 -37.95 -21.58
CA ILE A 319 47.25 -39.30 -21.20
C ILE A 319 48.47 -40.20 -21.25
N SER A 320 48.76 -40.90 -20.16
CA SER A 320 49.86 -41.87 -20.13
C SER A 320 49.39 -43.21 -20.71
N ILE A 321 50.02 -43.63 -21.81
CA ILE A 321 49.80 -44.97 -22.37
C ILE A 321 50.79 -45.93 -21.74
N LYS A 322 50.29 -46.94 -21.03
CA LYS A 322 51.08 -47.94 -20.29
C LYS A 322 50.94 -49.34 -20.86
#